data_AF-A0AAE4YWG3-F1
#
_entry.id   AF-A0AAE4YWG3-F1
#
_cell.length_a   1.000
_cell.length_b   1.000
_cell.length_c   1.000
_cell.angle_alpha   90.00
_cell.angle_beta   90.00
_cell.angle_gamma   90.00
#
_symmetry.space_group_name_H-M   'P 1'
#
loop_
_entity.id
_entity.type
_entity.pdbx_description
1 polymer ?
#
loop_
_entity_poly.entity_id
_entity_poly.type
_entity_poly.pdbx_seq_one_letter_code
_entity_poly.pdbx_strand_id
1 'polypeptide(L)'
;MEEKTNIIKDLSIEEREEILVDIARTLEETAREAYVEGNTQFAALSNNMAETIRVNADELARDDPENAELVFQQATAMISQFEAVHPYRMVSMAVH
;
A
#
# COMPACT_ATOMS: atom_id res chain seq x y z
N MET A 1 -9.80 22.17 3.45
CA MET A 1 -8.67 21.74 2.59
C MET A 1 -9.32 20.90 1.52
N GLU A 2 -9.29 21.34 0.26
CA GLU A 2 -9.88 20.56 -0.83
C GLU A 2 -9.07 19.28 -0.96
N GLU A 3 -9.62 18.18 -0.44
CA GLU A 3 -9.21 16.83 -0.84
C GLU A 3 -9.55 16.71 -2.32
N LYS A 4 -8.63 17.15 -3.17
CA LYS A 4 -8.47 16.52 -4.47
C LYS A 4 -8.10 15.08 -4.16
N THR A 5 -9.12 14.23 -3.98
CA THR A 5 -8.98 12.79 -4.17
C THR A 5 -8.57 12.62 -5.63
N ASN A 6 -7.28 12.82 -5.91
CA ASN A 6 -6.70 12.46 -7.19
C ASN A 6 -6.87 10.95 -7.27
N ILE A 7 -7.86 10.54 -8.04
CA ILE A 7 -8.14 9.15 -8.32
C ILE A 7 -6.93 8.67 -9.11
N ILE A 8 -6.20 7.67 -8.63
CA ILE A 8 -4.93 7.27 -9.24
C ILE A 8 -5.13 6.88 -10.71
N LYS A 9 -6.33 6.41 -11.08
CA LYS A 9 -6.73 6.12 -12.46
C LYS A 9 -6.58 7.31 -13.43
N ASP A 10 -6.66 8.55 -12.93
CA ASP A 10 -6.57 9.77 -13.73
C ASP A 10 -5.11 10.27 -13.87
N LEU A 11 -4.14 9.61 -13.22
CA LEU A 11 -2.72 9.93 -13.28
C LEU A 11 -2.04 9.30 -14.51
N SER A 12 -0.86 9.80 -14.84
CA SER A 12 -0.02 9.17 -15.87
C SER A 12 0.34 7.72 -15.49
N ILE A 13 0.73 6.93 -16.50
CA ILE A 13 1.15 5.54 -16.29
C ILE A 13 2.31 5.48 -15.28
N GLU A 14 3.31 6.35 -15.45
CA GLU A 14 4.49 6.41 -14.59
C GLU A 14 4.12 6.74 -13.13
N GLU A 15 3.26 7.75 -12.92
CA GLU A 15 2.78 8.11 -11.58
C GLU A 15 1.93 7.00 -10.94
N ARG A 16 1.10 6.30 -11.71
CA ARG A 16 0.32 5.16 -11.20
C ARG A 16 1.22 4.02 -10.76
N GLU A 17 2.19 3.66 -11.59
CA GLU A 17 3.14 2.59 -11.29
C GLU A 17 3.94 2.91 -10.02
N GLU A 18 4.43 4.15 -9.90
CA GLU A 18 5.16 4.62 -8.71
C GLU A 18 4.30 4.50 -7.45
N ILE A 19 3.05 4.97 -7.49
CA ILE A 19 2.13 4.88 -6.34
C ILE A 19 1.83 3.42 -5.96
N LEU A 20 1.64 2.53 -6.93
CA LEU A 20 1.43 1.10 -6.66
C LEU A 20 2.67 0.44 -6.03
N VAL A 21 3.87 0.79 -6.50
CA VAL A 21 5.12 0.31 -5.90
C VAL A 21 5.28 0.83 -4.47
N ASP A 22 4.94 2.09 -4.23
CA ASP A 22 5.03 2.73 -2.92
C ASP A 22 4.05 2.15 -1.90
N ILE A 23 2.80 1.92 -2.30
CA ILE A 23 1.81 1.31 -1.40
C ILE A 23 2.18 -0.15 -1.08
N ALA A 24 2.74 -0.89 -2.03
CA ALA A 24 3.24 -2.24 -1.79
C ALA A 24 4.41 -2.25 -0.79
N ARG A 25 5.35 -1.31 -0.91
CA ARG A 25 6.43 -1.13 0.08
C ARG A 25 5.87 -0.83 1.48
N THR A 26 4.87 0.04 1.56
CA THR A 26 4.23 0.40 2.84
C THR A 26 3.52 -0.80 3.48
N LEU A 27 2.87 -1.65 2.66
CA LEU A 27 2.26 -2.91 3.13
C LEU A 27 3.30 -3.88 3.69
N GLU A 28 4.48 -4.00 3.10
CA GLU A 28 5.58 -4.84 3.64
C GLU A 28 6.11 -4.31 4.97
N GLU A 29 6.24 -2.99 5.10
CA GLU A 29 6.65 -2.36 6.36
C GLU A 29 5.61 -2.64 7.46
N THR A 30 4.33 -2.45 7.13
CA THR A 30 3.20 -2.74 8.02
C THR A 30 3.14 -4.22 8.38
N ALA A 31 3.42 -5.11 7.42
CA ALA A 31 3.48 -6.56 7.65
C ALA A 31 4.61 -6.92 8.63
N ARG A 32 5.77 -6.29 8.50
CA ARG A 32 6.90 -6.48 9.40
C ARG A 32 6.59 -5.98 10.81
N GLU A 33 5.96 -4.82 10.96
CA GLU A 33 5.48 -4.32 12.25
C GLU A 33 4.50 -5.31 12.88
N ALA A 34 3.48 -5.74 12.14
CA ALA A 34 2.49 -6.70 12.58
C ALA A 34 3.11 -8.02 13.04
N TYR A 35 4.12 -8.51 12.30
CA TYR A 35 4.83 -9.73 12.66
C TYR A 35 5.59 -9.59 13.98
N VAL A 36 6.30 -8.47 14.18
CA VAL A 36 7.02 -8.17 15.43
C VAL A 36 6.08 -8.09 16.62
N GLU A 37 4.87 -7.58 16.42
CA GLU A 37 3.82 -7.50 17.44
C GLU A 37 3.06 -8.83 17.66
N GLY A 38 3.39 -9.88 16.91
CA GLY A 38 2.78 -11.21 17.01
C GLY A 38 1.48 -11.38 16.21
N ASN A 39 1.06 -10.36 15.46
CA ASN A 39 -0.06 -10.43 14.53
C ASN A 39 0.35 -11.08 13.18
N THR A 40 0.69 -12.36 13.27
CA THR A 40 1.21 -13.16 12.14
C THR A 40 0.23 -13.31 10.98
N GLN A 41 -1.08 -13.32 11.27
CA GLN A 41 -2.12 -13.40 10.24
C GLN A 41 -2.18 -12.10 9.41
N PHE A 42 -2.19 -10.95 10.07
CA PHE A 42 -2.16 -9.66 9.37
C PHE A 42 -0.85 -9.49 8.58
N ALA A 43 0.28 -9.88 9.16
CA ALA A 43 1.56 -9.87 8.47
C ALA A 43 1.55 -10.68 7.16
N ALA A 44 1.01 -11.89 7.19
CA ALA A 44 0.92 -12.74 6.00
C ALA A 44 -0.02 -12.13 4.95
N LEU A 45 -1.17 -11.59 5.35
CA LEU A 45 -2.12 -10.94 4.44
C LEU A 45 -1.51 -9.71 3.76
N SER A 46 -0.86 -8.84 4.53
CA SER A 46 -0.23 -7.63 4.01
C SER A 46 0.94 -7.93 3.07
N ASN A 47 1.75 -8.95 3.37
CA ASN A 47 2.82 -9.40 2.46
C ASN A 47 2.27 -9.97 1.15
N ASN A 48 1.22 -10.80 1.19
CA ASN A 48 0.60 -11.34 -0.03
C ASN A 48 0.03 -10.22 -0.91
N MET A 49 -0.60 -9.22 -0.28
CA MET A 49 -1.11 -8.04 -1.00
C MET A 49 0.04 -7.25 -1.64
N ALA A 50 1.12 -6.98 -0.89
CA ALA A 50 2.28 -6.26 -1.41
C ALA A 50 2.94 -6.98 -2.61
N GLU A 51 3.13 -8.30 -2.49
CA GLU A 51 3.69 -9.12 -3.57
C GLU A 51 2.79 -9.09 -4.81
N THR A 52 1.49 -9.24 -4.64
CA THR A 52 0.51 -9.19 -5.73
C THR A 52 0.56 -7.83 -6.44
N ILE A 53 0.63 -6.73 -5.70
CA ILE A 53 0.72 -5.39 -6.27
C ILE A 53 2.02 -5.23 -7.05
N ARG A 54 3.17 -5.61 -6.48
CA ARG A 54 4.48 -5.48 -7.15
C ARG A 54 4.56 -6.27 -8.45
N VAL A 55 4.06 -7.50 -8.45
CA VAL A 55 4.11 -8.36 -9.65
C VAL A 55 3.28 -7.77 -10.79
N ASN A 56 2.19 -7.07 -10.49
CA ASN A 56 1.25 -6.56 -11.48
C ASN A 56 1.31 -5.03 -11.64
N ALA A 57 2.28 -4.32 -11.04
CA ALA A 57 2.28 -2.86 -11.00
C ALA A 57 2.32 -2.21 -12.40
N ASP A 58 3.18 -2.71 -13.28
CA ASP A 58 3.29 -2.24 -14.68
C ASP A 58 1.99 -2.48 -15.47
N GLU A 59 1.39 -3.67 -15.32
CA GLU A 59 0.14 -4.05 -16.01
C GLU A 59 -1.06 -3.23 -15.49
N LEU A 60 -1.22 -3.11 -14.16
CA LEU A 60 -2.27 -2.28 -13.55
C LEU A 60 -2.12 -0.81 -13.93
N ALA A 61 -0.88 -0.30 -14.00
CA ALA A 61 -0.61 1.08 -14.38
C ALA A 61 -0.83 1.36 -15.88
N ARG A 62 -0.74 0.36 -16.76
CA ARG A 62 -0.91 0.56 -18.21
C ARG A 62 -2.30 0.19 -18.70
N ASP A 63 -2.72 -1.01 -18.34
CA ASP A 63 -3.80 -1.72 -19.02
C ASP A 63 -5.11 -1.71 -18.20
N ASP A 64 -5.03 -1.51 -16.87
CA ASP A 64 -6.20 -1.56 -15.98
C ASP A 64 -6.20 -0.47 -14.88
N PRO A 65 -6.38 0.82 -15.26
CA PRO A 65 -6.46 1.95 -14.31
C PRO A 65 -7.54 1.78 -13.24
N GLU A 66 -8.67 1.17 -13.58
CA GLU A 66 -9.79 0.94 -12.67
C GLU A 66 -9.41 -0.07 -11.59
N ASN A 67 -8.80 -1.19 -11.93
CA ASN A 67 -8.32 -2.14 -10.93
C ASN A 67 -7.11 -1.61 -10.16
N ALA A 68 -6.25 -0.81 -10.78
CA ALA A 68 -5.19 -0.10 -10.05
C ALA A 68 -5.78 0.71 -8.89
N GLU A 69 -6.82 1.50 -9.16
CA GLU A 69 -7.51 2.29 -8.13
C GLU A 69 -8.10 1.42 -7.03
N LEU A 70 -8.81 0.35 -7.39
CA LEU A 70 -9.44 -0.55 -6.40
C LEU A 70 -8.39 -1.20 -5.49
N VAL A 71 -7.30 -1.68 -6.08
CA VAL A 71 -6.18 -2.30 -5.36
C VAL A 71 -5.51 -1.28 -4.44
N PHE A 72 -5.29 -0.05 -4.91
CA PHE A 72 -4.73 1.03 -4.10
C PHE A 72 -5.63 1.40 -2.91
N GLN A 73 -6.95 1.51 -3.13
CA GLN A 73 -7.92 1.77 -2.06
C GLN A 73 -7.94 0.64 -1.04
N GLN A 74 -7.91 -0.62 -1.49
CA GLN A 74 -7.89 -1.78 -0.61
C GLN A 74 -6.61 -1.82 0.24
N ALA A 75 -5.45 -1.60 -0.37
CA ALA A 75 -4.17 -1.52 0.33
C ALA A 75 -4.14 -0.40 1.37
N THR A 76 -4.61 0.79 0.98
CA THR A 76 -4.74 1.95 1.88
C THR A 76 -5.65 1.63 3.06
N ALA A 77 -6.81 1.01 2.81
CA ALA A 77 -7.75 0.62 3.86
C ALA A 77 -7.14 -0.42 4.82
N MET A 78 -6.34 -1.36 4.34
CA MET A 78 -5.62 -2.33 5.19
C MET A 78 -4.61 -1.63 6.09
N ILE A 79 -3.82 -0.70 5.54
CA ILE A 79 -2.83 0.08 6.29
C ILE A 79 -3.53 0.94 7.36
N SER A 80 -4.59 1.68 6.99
CA SER A 80 -5.34 2.51 7.94
C SER A 80 -5.99 1.69 9.05
N GLN A 81 -6.49 0.49 8.76
CA GLN A 81 -7.03 -0.41 9.79
C GLN A 81 -5.97 -0.82 10.80
N PHE A 82 -4.75 -1.11 10.34
CA PHE A 82 -3.63 -1.44 11.22
C PHE A 82 -3.19 -0.24 12.07
N GLU A 83 -3.07 0.93 11.45
CA GLU A 83 -2.74 2.18 12.16
C GLU A 83 -3.75 2.53 13.24
N ALA A 84 -5.04 2.36 12.96
CA ALA A 84 -6.12 2.69 13.90
C ALA A 84 -6.05 1.86 15.19
N VAL A 85 -5.54 0.63 15.11
CA VAL A 85 -5.36 -0.23 16.28
C VAL A 85 -4.00 -0.04 16.93
N HIS A 86 -3.02 0.59 16.26
CA HIS A 86 -1.62 0.73 16.70
C HIS A 86 -1.13 2.20 16.63
N PRO A 87 -1.64 3.10 17.50
CA PRO A 87 -1.40 4.55 17.42
C PRO A 87 0.04 5.01 17.74
N TYR A 88 0.93 4.09 18.16
CA TYR A 88 2.34 4.38 18.45
C TYR A 88 3.24 3.56 17.53
N ARG A 89 3.34 3.95 16.26
CA ARG A 89 4.32 3.35 15.33
C ARG A 89 5.74 3.57 15.83
N MET A 90 6.58 2.54 15.72
CA MET A 90 8.03 2.71 15.73
C MET A 90 8.43 3.40 14.42
N VAL A 91 8.40 4.74 14.39
CA VAL A 91 8.98 5.51 13.28
C VAL A 91 10.48 5.25 13.28
N SER A 92 10.94 4.31 12.46
CA SER A 92 12.37 4.14 12.20
C SER A 92 12.82 5.36 11.41
N MET A 93 13.38 6.36 12.10
CA MET A 93 14.04 7.51 11.44
C MET A 93 15.37 7.08 10.82
N ALA A 94 15.34 6.15 9.87
CA ALA A 94 16.47 5.93 8.98
C ALA A 94 16.45 7.02 7.90
N VAL A 95 16.94 8.20 8.26
CA VAL A 95 17.34 9.22 7.28
C VAL A 95 18.61 8.68 6.60
N HIS A 96 18.55 8.44 5.29
CA HIS A 96 19.72 8.18 4.45
C HIS A 96 20.15 9.45 3.74
#